data_AF-R5X6D2-F1
#
_entry.id   AF-R5X6D2-F1
#
_cell.length_a   1.000
_cell.length_b   1.000
_cell.length_c   1.000
_cell.angle_alpha   90.00
_cell.angle_beta   90.00
_cell.angle_gamma   90.00
#
_symmetry.space_group_name_H-M   'P 1'
#
loop_
_entity.id
_entity.type
_entity.pdbx_description
1 polymer ?
#
loop_
_entity_poly.entity_id
_entity_poly.type
_entity_poly.pdbx_seq_one_letter_code
_entity_poly.pdbx_strand_id
1 'polypeptide(L)' 'MKDLIDFRNNLNLTQRQMAEKMNISKSYYEKVEKGFKKPGRGFLEKFKETFPEGDMNIFFK' A
#
# COMPACT_ATOMS: atom_id res chain seq x y z
N MET A 1 -6.00 2.43 7.88
CA MET A 1 -4.89 3.21 7.31
C MET A 1 -5.49 4.19 6.29
N LYS A 2 -6.05 5.32 6.75
CA LYS A 2 -6.88 6.20 5.88
C LYS A 2 -6.07 6.79 4.73
N ASP A 3 -4.84 7.22 5.00
CA ASP A 3 -3.96 7.82 4.00
C ASP A 3 -3.60 6.83 2.87
N LEU A 4 -3.43 5.54 3.18
CA LEU A 4 -3.17 4.52 2.14
C LEU A 4 -4.40 4.25 1.27
N ILE A 5 -5.60 4.27 1.86
CA ILE A 5 -6.87 4.15 1.13
C ILE A 5 -7.03 5.34 0.17
N ASP A 6 -6.78 6.55 0.66
CA ASP A 6 -6.88 7.78 -0.12
C ASP A 6 -5.84 7.77 -1.26
N PHE A 7 -4.60 7.35 -0.99
CA PHE A 7 -3.57 7.16 -2.03
C PHE A 7 -4.02 6.21 -3.13
N ARG A 8 -4.56 5.03 -2.77
CA ARG A 8 -5.06 4.06 -3.76
C ARG A 8 -6.24 4.62 -4.56
N ASN A 9 -7.17 5.29 -3.90
CA ASN A 9 -8.34 5.88 -4.55
C ASN A 9 -7.95 6.99 -5.53
N ASN A 10 -6.95 7.82 -5.21
CA ASN A 10 -6.41 8.84 -6.11
C ASN A 10 -5.81 8.25 -7.40
N LEU A 11 -5.36 7.00 -7.35
CA LEU A 11 -4.88 6.26 -8.52
C LEU A 11 -6.00 5.52 -9.26
N ASN A 12 -7.25 5.60 -8.80
CA ASN A 12 -8.41 4.85 -9.30
C ASN A 12 -8.18 3.34 -9.35
N LEU A 13 -7.46 2.79 -8.37
CA LEU A 13 -7.14 1.36 -8.30
C LEU A 13 -8.01 0.63 -7.28
N THR A 14 -8.43 -0.58 -7.62
CA THR A 14 -8.96 -1.53 -6.63
C THR A 14 -7.84 -2.09 -5.74
N GLN A 15 -8.18 -2.63 -4.56
CA GLN A 15 -7.19 -3.30 -3.69
C GLN A 15 -6.44 -4.44 -4.41
N ARG A 16 -7.11 -5.13 -5.34
CA ARG A 16 -6.49 -6.19 -6.16
C ARG A 16 -5.45 -5.61 -7.10
N GLN A 17 -5.84 -4.60 -7.90
CA GLN A 17 -4.92 -3.96 -8.85
C GLN A 17 -3.72 -3.31 -8.14
N MET A 18 -3.96 -2.72 -6.97
CA MET A 18 -2.89 -2.13 -6.16
C MET A 18 -1.89 -3.18 -5.68
N ALA A 19 -2.39 -4.33 -5.20
CA ALA A 19 -1.55 -5.45 -4.78
C ALA A 19 -0.75 -6.04 -5.95
N GLU A 20 -1.39 -6.18 -7.12
CA GLU A 20 -0.74 -6.63 -8.37
C GLU A 20 0.38 -5.67 -8.78
N LYS A 21 0.11 -4.36 -8.74
CA LYS A 21 1.12 -3.34 -9.08
C LYS A 21 2.31 -3.36 -8.13
N MET A 22 2.06 -3.58 -6.83
CA MET A 22 3.08 -3.75 -5.80
C MET A 22 3.72 -5.15 -5.78
N ASN A 23 3.33 -6.05 -6.69
CA ASN A 23 3.78 -7.44 -6.72
C ASN A 23 3.67 -8.16 -5.34
N ILE A 24 2.50 -8.02 -4.69
CA ILE A 24 2.16 -8.68 -3.43
C ILE A 24 0.78 -9.33 -3.51
N SER A 25 0.46 -10.21 -2.54
CA SER A 25 -0.87 -10.80 -2.49
C SER A 25 -1.93 -9.77 -2.08
N LYS A 26 -3.12 -9.85 -2.69
CA LYS A 26 -4.29 -9.04 -2.31
C LYS A 26 -4.56 -9.11 -0.81
N SER A 27 -4.53 -10.32 -0.22
CA SER A 27 -4.79 -10.51 1.22
C SER A 27 -3.78 -9.75 2.09
N TYR A 28 -2.51 -9.68 1.66
CA TYR A 28 -1.52 -8.93 2.39
C TYR A 28 -1.77 -7.43 2.31
N TYR A 29 -2.01 -6.91 1.09
CA TYR A 29 -2.34 -5.49 0.89
C TYR A 29 -3.59 -5.08 1.70
N GLU A 30 -4.65 -5.88 1.63
CA GLU A 30 -5.91 -5.64 2.34
C GLU A 30 -5.73 -5.59 3.86
N LYS A 31 -4.94 -6.51 4.44
CA LYS A 31 -4.62 -6.52 5.88
C LYS A 31 -3.85 -5.28 6.29
N VAL A 32 -2.92 -4.81 5.45
CA VAL A 32 -2.16 -3.58 5.70
C VAL A 32 -3.10 -2.38 5.61
N GLU A 33 -3.83 -2.20 4.51
CA GLU A 33 -4.75 -1.07 4.30
C GLU A 33 -5.81 -0.94 5.39
N LYS A 34 -6.43 -2.07 5.79
CA LYS A 34 -7.42 -2.11 6.87
C LYS A 34 -6.82 -1.97 8.27
N GLY A 35 -5.49 -1.99 8.41
CA GLY A 35 -4.80 -1.84 9.70
C GLY A 35 -4.72 -3.12 10.54
N PHE A 36 -5.13 -4.28 10.01
CA PHE A 36 -4.98 -5.57 10.69
C PHE A 36 -3.51 -6.02 10.81
N LYS A 37 -2.63 -5.51 9.94
CA LYS A 37 -1.20 -5.81 9.96
C LYS A 37 -0.38 -4.56 9.69
N LYS A 38 0.66 -4.31 10.48
CA LYS A 38 1.62 -3.23 10.19
C LYS A 38 2.41 -3.57 8.92
N PRO A 39 2.71 -2.58 8.06
CA PRO A 39 3.57 -2.79 6.90
C PRO A 39 4.97 -3.16 7.37
N GLY A 40 5.45 -4.34 6.97
CA GLY A 40 6.84 -4.74 7.22
C GLY A 40 7.79 -4.09 6.21
N ARG A 41 9.11 -4.24 6.43
CA ARG A 41 10.16 -3.72 5.54
C ARG A 41 9.92 -4.06 4.06
N GLY A 42 9.64 -5.32 3.74
CA GLY A 42 9.38 -5.73 2.35
C GLY A 42 8.11 -5.14 1.73
N PHE A 43 7.14 -4.68 2.53
CA PHE A 43 6.00 -3.91 2.00
C PHE A 43 6.44 -2.49 1.64
N LEU A 44 7.23 -1.86 2.51
CA LEU A 44 7.74 -0.50 2.32
C LEU A 44 8.70 -0.43 1.12
N GLU A 45 9.58 -1.42 0.95
CA GLU A 45 10.48 -1.53 -0.20
C GLU A 45 9.68 -1.64 -1.51
N LYS A 46 8.75 -2.59 -1.59
CA LYS A 46 7.89 -2.75 -2.78
C LYS A 46 7.03 -1.51 -3.05
N PHE A 47 6.54 -0.85 -2.01
CA PHE A 47 5.80 0.40 -2.17
C PHE A 47 6.68 1.49 -2.79
N LYS A 48 7.90 1.69 -2.27
CA LYS A 48 8.84 2.71 -2.78
C LYS A 48 9.34 2.40 -4.19
N GLU A 49 9.58 1.13 -4.50
CA GLU A 49 9.92 0.65 -5.84
C GLU A 49 8.79 0.91 -6.84
N THR A 50 7.54 0.65 -6.44
CA THR A 50 6.35 0.81 -7.30
C THR A 50 5.92 2.27 -7.44
N PHE A 51 6.11 3.06 -6.39
CA PHE A 51 5.74 4.47 -6.31
C PHE A 51 6.94 5.29 -5.79
N PRO A 52 7.94 5.56 -6.65
CA PRO A 52 9.12 6.34 -6.25
C PRO A 52 8.78 7.73 -5.70
N GLU A 53 7.75 8.37 -6.24
CA GLU A 53 7.24 9.67 -5.80
C GLU A 53 6.18 9.57 -4.67
N GLY A 54 5.86 8.35 -4.22
CA GLY A 54 4.89 8.12 -3.15
C GLY A 54 5.40 8.62 -1.80
N ASP A 55 4.54 9.33 -1.07
CA ASP A 55 4.86 9.80 0.28
C ASP A 55 4.92 8.62 1.25
N MET A 56 6.10 8.35 1.81
CA MET A 56 6.30 7.27 2.78
C MET A 56 5.75 7.60 4.17
N ASN A 57 5.48 8.89 4.46
CA ASN A 57 4.92 9.31 5.75
C ASN A 57 3.55 8.71 6.03
N ILE A 58 2.85 8.19 5.00
CA ILE A 58 1.58 7.46 5.16
C ILE A 58 1.69 6.23 6.07
N PHE A 59 2.89 5.71 6.31
CA PHE A 59 3.14 4.52 7.12
C PHE A 59 3.69 4.80 8.53
N PHE A 60 4.03 6.06 8.84
CA PHE A 60 4.73 6.43 10.08
C PHE A 60 3.89 7.31 11.03
N LYS A 61 2.59 7.48 10.75
CA LYS A 61 1.63 8.16 11.62
C LYS A 61 1.01 7.22 12.65
#